data_AF-A0A151F133-F1
#
_entry.id   AF-A0A151F133-F1
#
_cell.length_a   1.000
_cell.length_b   1.000
_cell.length_c   1.000
_cell.angle_alpha   90.00
_cell.angle_beta   90.00
_cell.angle_gamma   90.00
#
_symmetry.space_group_name_H-M   'P 1'
#
loop_
_entity.id
_entity.type
_entity.pdbx_description
1 polymer ?
#
loop_
_entity_poly.entity_id
_entity_poly.type
_entity_poly.pdbx_seq_one_letter_code
_entity_poly.pdbx_strand_id
1 'polypeptide(L)'
;MNNLEIGRQEPEAAYNLAKSLKMADAIFISCTNFKTFDAIYELEDELDIPAISSNSASLWSALKLAHKKEKIYLGRLLEEYL
;
A
#
# COMPACT_ATOMS: atom_id res chain seq x y z
N MET A 1 4.42 -16.45 -19.46
CA MET A 1 3.80 -15.82 -18.27
C MET A 1 2.58 -15.04 -18.77
N ASN A 2 1.37 -15.44 -18.38
CA ASN A 2 0.12 -14.84 -18.83
C ASN A 2 -0.38 -13.85 -17.77
N ASN A 3 -0.53 -12.56 -18.11
CA ASN A 3 -0.91 -11.49 -17.18
C ASN A 3 -2.29 -11.73 -16.52
N LEU A 4 -3.15 -12.56 -17.12
CA LEU A 4 -4.48 -12.89 -16.59
C LEU A 4 -4.44 -13.79 -15.35
N GLU A 5 -3.36 -14.55 -15.15
CA GLU A 5 -3.20 -15.41 -13.96
C GLU A 5 -2.70 -14.62 -12.74
N ILE A 6 -1.92 -13.56 -12.96
CA ILE A 6 -1.42 -12.67 -11.89
C ILE A 6 -2.58 -11.86 -11.29
N GLY A 7 -3.53 -11.41 -12.13
CA GLY A 7 -4.68 -10.61 -11.68
C GLY A 7 -5.76 -11.38 -10.91
N ARG A 8 -5.66 -12.72 -10.86
CA ARG A 8 -6.62 -13.61 -10.16
C ARG A 8 -6.10 -14.14 -8.82
N GLN A 9 -4.93 -13.71 -8.37
CA GLN A 9 -4.45 -14.12 -7.07
C GLN A 9 -5.29 -13.49 -5.97
N GLU A 10 -5.71 -14.32 -5.01
CA GLU A 10 -6.45 -13.86 -3.85
C GLU A 10 -5.62 -12.87 -3.02
N PRO A 11 -6.27 -11.91 -2.37
CA PRO A 11 -5.59 -10.87 -1.63
C PRO A 11 -4.49 -11.34 -0.67
N GLU A 12 -4.73 -12.48 -0.04
CA GLU A 12 -3.80 -13.13 0.88
C GLU A 12 -2.43 -13.48 0.29
N ALA A 13 -2.31 -13.72 -1.02
CA ALA A 13 -1.02 -14.13 -1.60
C ALA A 13 0.02 -13.01 -1.51
N ALA A 14 -0.35 -11.78 -1.87
CA ALA A 14 0.53 -10.62 -1.77
C ALA A 14 0.86 -10.27 -0.31
N TYR A 15 -0.14 -10.41 0.56
CA TYR A 15 0.00 -10.17 1.99
C TYR A 15 0.95 -11.17 2.67
N ASN A 16 0.80 -12.45 2.40
CA ASN A 16 1.69 -13.50 2.90
C ASN A 16 3.12 -13.34 2.37
N LEU A 17 3.27 -12.93 1.10
CA LEU A 17 4.58 -12.61 0.53
C LEU A 17 5.23 -11.43 1.26
N ALA A 18 4.48 -10.37 1.52
CA ALA A 18 4.96 -9.21 2.27
C ALA A 18 5.43 -9.60 3.69
N LYS A 19 4.65 -10.43 4.40
CA LYS A 19 5.03 -10.96 5.72
C LYS A 19 6.31 -11.80 5.72
N SER A 20 6.63 -12.46 4.61
CA SER A 20 7.82 -13.30 4.50
C SER A 20 9.13 -12.50 4.39
N LEU A 21 9.05 -11.18 4.21
CA LEU A 21 10.22 -10.30 4.10
C LEU A 21 10.83 -10.05 5.49
N LYS A 22 12.08 -10.45 5.67
CA LYS A 22 12.74 -10.38 6.98
C LYS A 22 13.38 -9.03 7.31
N MET A 23 13.65 -8.18 6.32
CA MET A 23 14.35 -6.90 6.49
C MET A 23 13.99 -5.94 5.34
N ALA A 24 12.87 -5.23 5.45
CA ALA A 24 12.48 -4.19 4.50
C ALA A 24 12.22 -2.88 5.26
N ASP A 25 12.61 -1.74 4.68
CA ASP A 25 12.32 -0.43 5.27
C ASP A 25 10.90 0.04 4.95
N ALA A 26 10.31 -0.47 3.86
CA ALA A 26 8.94 -0.23 3.43
C ALA A 26 8.50 -1.30 2.43
N ILE A 27 7.18 -1.44 2.26
CA ILE A 27 6.57 -2.35 1.29
C ILE A 27 5.88 -1.54 0.19
N PHE A 28 6.11 -1.93 -1.07
CA PHE A 28 5.37 -1.39 -2.21
C PHE A 28 4.50 -2.45 -2.88
N ILE A 29 3.20 -2.20 -2.94
CA ILE A 29 2.18 -3.06 -3.55
C ILE A 29 1.76 -2.44 -4.89
N SER A 30 2.25 -3.01 -5.98
CA SER A 30 2.02 -2.47 -7.33
C SER A 30 0.57 -2.64 -7.84
N CYS A 31 -0.26 -3.51 -7.25
CA CYS A 31 -1.60 -3.82 -7.75
C CYS A 31 -2.66 -2.82 -7.27
N THR A 32 -3.52 -2.37 -8.19
CA THR A 32 -4.66 -1.47 -7.91
C THR A 32 -5.93 -2.21 -7.46
N ASN A 33 -5.94 -3.54 -7.51
CA ASN A 33 -7.14 -4.39 -7.37
C ASN A 33 -7.40 -4.92 -5.95
N PHE A 34 -6.89 -4.25 -4.92
CA PHE A 34 -7.15 -4.62 -3.54
C PHE A 34 -7.98 -3.56 -2.85
N LYS A 35 -8.74 -3.97 -1.82
CA LYS A 35 -9.13 -3.12 -0.69
C LYS A 35 -7.85 -2.60 -0.01
N THR A 36 -7.21 -1.65 -0.69
CA THR A 36 -5.77 -1.39 -0.58
C THR A 36 -5.46 -0.76 0.76
N PHE A 37 -6.38 0.04 1.29
CA PHE A 37 -6.19 0.75 2.54
C PHE A 37 -6.36 -0.15 3.76
N ASP A 38 -7.34 -1.05 3.79
CA ASP A 38 -7.50 -2.02 4.89
C ASP A 38 -6.24 -2.92 4.99
N ALA A 39 -5.76 -3.40 3.85
CA ALA A 39 -4.53 -4.20 3.79
C ALA A 39 -3.27 -3.39 4.15
N ILE A 40 -3.21 -2.10 3.80
CA ILE A 40 -2.10 -1.22 4.20
C ILE A 40 -2.04 -1.13 5.72
N TYR A 41 -3.17 -0.91 6.39
CA TYR A 41 -3.21 -0.82 7.85
C TYR A 41 -2.77 -2.12 8.52
N GLU A 42 -3.31 -3.26 8.09
CA GLU A 42 -2.92 -4.55 8.65
C GLU A 42 -1.43 -4.83 8.46
N LEU A 43 -0.85 -4.45 7.31
CA LEU A 43 0.58 -4.60 7.06
C LEU A 43 1.43 -3.65 7.90
N GLU A 44 1.02 -2.38 8.04
CA GLU A 44 1.73 -1.37 8.82
C GLU A 44 1.69 -1.66 10.32
N ASP A 45 0.60 -2.23 10.82
CA ASP A 45 0.44 -2.65 12.22
C ASP A 45 1.29 -3.90 12.52
N GLU A 46 1.24 -4.90 11.63
CA GLU A 46 1.95 -6.16 11.87
C GLU A 46 3.46 -6.10 11.63
N LEU A 47 3.91 -5.34 10.63
CA LEU A 47 5.32 -5.31 10.22
C LEU A 47 6.08 -4.09 10.76
N ASP A 48 5.37 -3.15 11.37
CA ASP A 48 5.87 -1.87 11.89
C ASP A 48 6.70 -1.05 10.88
N ILE A 49 6.43 -1.24 9.58
CA ILE A 49 7.06 -0.51 8.48
C ILE A 49 5.98 0.04 7.54
N PRO A 50 6.23 1.17 6.85
CA PRO A 50 5.27 1.76 5.92
C PRO A 50 4.87 0.82 4.78
N ALA A 51 3.57 0.80 4.44
CA ALA A 51 3.05 0.08 3.27
C ALA A 51 2.43 1.06 2.27
N ILE A 52 2.93 1.01 1.04
CA ILE A 52 2.54 1.93 -0.03
C ILE A 52 1.94 1.13 -1.18
N SER A 53 0.84 1.58 -1.75
CA SER A 53 0.28 1.02 -2.97
C SER A 53 0.32 2.02 -4.11
N SER A 54 0.16 1.54 -5.35
CA SER A 54 -0.03 2.42 -6.52
C SER A 54 -1.17 3.43 -6.30
N ASN A 55 -2.25 3.02 -5.61
CA ASN A 55 -3.39 3.89 -5.30
C ASN A 55 -3.03 4.97 -4.26
N SER A 56 -2.41 4.59 -3.14
CA SER A 56 -2.05 5.55 -2.09
C SER A 56 -0.95 6.52 -2.54
N ALA A 57 0.03 6.05 -3.32
CA ALA A 57 1.04 6.90 -3.94
C ALA A 57 0.43 7.91 -4.94
N SER A 58 -0.51 7.46 -5.77
CA SER A 58 -1.20 8.32 -6.73
C SER A 58 -2.05 9.38 -6.03
N LEU A 59 -2.79 9.00 -4.99
CA LEU A 59 -3.59 9.93 -4.17
C LEU A 59 -2.70 10.96 -3.49
N TRP A 60 -1.62 10.52 -2.84
CA TRP A 60 -0.63 11.40 -2.20
C TRP A 60 -0.06 12.42 -3.18
N SER A 61 0.34 11.97 -4.38
CA SER A 61 0.88 12.84 -5.42
C SER A 61 -0.16 13.86 -5.90
N ALA A 62 -1.42 13.44 -6.11
CA ALA A 62 -2.49 14.33 -6.54
C ALA A 62 -2.80 15.41 -5.50
N LEU A 63 -2.84 15.04 -4.22
CA LEU A 63 -3.09 15.97 -3.11
C LEU A 63 -1.95 16.99 -2.93
N LYS A 64 -0.69 16.56 -3.08
CA LYS A 64 0.46 17.47 -3.08
C LYS A 64 0.39 18.50 -4.20
N LEU A 65 0.02 18.07 -5.41
CA LEU A 65 -0.18 18.98 -6.54
C LEU A 65 -1.35 19.94 -6.32
N ALA A 66 -2.39 19.51 -5.61
CA ALA A 66 -3.52 20.35 -5.21
C ALA A 66 -3.23 21.25 -3.99
N HIS A 67 -2.00 21.23 -3.46
CA HIS A 67 -1.60 21.94 -2.24
C HIS A 67 -2.47 21.63 -1.01
N LYS A 68 -3.02 20.41 -0.96
CA LYS A 68 -3.77 19.90 0.20
C LYS A 68 -2.82 19.20 1.16
N LYS A 69 -2.83 19.63 2.42
CA LYS A 69 -2.00 19.10 3.52
C LYS A 69 -2.84 18.59 4.69
N GLU A 70 -4.08 18.25 4.40
CA GLU A 70 -5.00 17.72 5.40
C GLU A 70 -4.61 16.27 5.68
N LYS A 71 -4.49 15.90 6.97
CA LYS A 71 -4.18 14.52 7.36
C LYS A 71 -5.30 13.60 6.88
N ILE A 72 -4.95 12.56 6.11
CA ILE A 72 -5.90 11.55 5.63
C ILE A 72 -5.53 10.21 6.23
N TYR A 73 -6.47 9.63 6.99
CA TYR A 73 -6.34 8.33 7.62
C TYR A 73 -6.53 7.21 6.59
N LEU A 74 -5.51 6.98 5.78
CA LEU A 74 -5.45 5.90 4.79
C LEU A 74 -4.03 5.30 4.71
N GLY A 75 -3.37 5.12 5.86
CA GLY A 75 -2.02 4.59 6.01
C GLY A 75 -0.94 5.65 6.21
N ARG A 76 0.23 5.26 6.75
CA ARG A 76 1.30 6.17 7.19
C ARG A 76 1.68 7.20 6.12
N LEU A 77 1.72 6.82 4.83
CA LEU A 77 2.04 7.75 3.73
C LEU A 77 1.14 9.00 3.70
N LEU A 78 -0.18 8.83 3.85
CA LEU A 78 -1.15 9.92 3.79
C LEU A 78 -1.38 10.58 5.16
N GLU A 79 -1.02 9.87 6.22
CA GLU A 79 -1.16 10.33 7.59
C GLU A 79 -0.01 11.18 8.10
N GLU A 80 1.22 10.83 7.71
CA GLU A 80 2.45 11.40 8.28
C GLU A 80 3.27 12.16 7.22
N TYR A 81 3.13 11.82 5.94
CA TYR A 81 4.02 12.32 4.87
C TYR A 81 3.32 13.17 3.79
N LEU A 82 2.02 13.43 3.93
CA LEU A 82 1.24 14.28 3.01
C LEU A 82 1.55 15.78 3.22
#